data_AF-D8PGC1-F1
#
_entry.id   AF-D8PGC1-F1
#
_cell.length_a   1.000
_cell.length_b   1.000
_cell.length_c   1.000
_cell.angle_alpha   90.00
_cell.angle_beta   90.00
_cell.angle_gamma   90.00
#
_symmetry.space_group_name_H-M   'P 1'
#
loop_
_entity.id
_entity.type
_entity.pdbx_description
1 polymer ?
#
loop_
_entity_poly.entity_id
_entity_poly.type
_entity_poly.pdbx_seq_one_letter_code
_entity_poly.pdbx_strand_id
1 'polypeptide(L)'
;MAFSLAGCLTIPGWGVIRAEPSFDQTAGYILNIVRAFRTAYVLHVVEHARDAGLSPREDWKTDAHFLPLPAQFVKEAAEQVEGLEIGLISLTPLNPANRPRTDAEMTALLQLEKDRQRGVIGFVDGDEFKAVSADLALVRSCVDCHNQHPRAVRKNFQQWDVMGALVVRLKRRVEGEGQALPPEPPKRAPGLLEGPPPPPTITPPWVR
;
A
#
# COMPACT_ATOMS: atom_id res chain seq x y z
N MET A 1 38.29 -48.17 -34.75
CA MET A 1 38.43 -47.31 -33.56
C MET A 1 37.18 -46.47 -33.45
N ALA A 2 36.31 -46.75 -32.48
CA ALA A 2 35.10 -45.97 -32.24
C ALA A 2 35.37 -44.96 -31.12
N PHE A 3 35.24 -43.67 -31.42
CA PHE A 3 35.32 -42.59 -30.43
C PHE A 3 33.94 -42.41 -29.79
N SER A 4 33.84 -42.72 -28.49
CA SER A 4 32.66 -42.41 -27.68
C SER A 4 32.83 -41.01 -27.11
N LEU A 5 32.10 -40.04 -27.64
CA LEU A 5 31.98 -38.69 -27.06
C LEU A 5 30.98 -38.76 -25.90
N ALA A 6 31.49 -38.87 -24.68
CA ALA A 6 30.69 -38.69 -23.46
C ALA A 6 30.41 -37.18 -23.29
N GLY A 7 29.24 -36.73 -23.76
CA GLY A 7 28.74 -35.40 -23.49
C GLY A 7 28.31 -35.27 -22.03
N CYS A 8 29.05 -34.52 -21.23
CA CYS A 8 28.61 -34.05 -19.91
C CYS A 8 27.41 -33.11 -20.10
N LEU A 9 26.19 -33.63 -19.92
CA LEU A 9 25.00 -32.81 -19.74
C LEU A 9 25.10 -32.14 -18.36
N THR A 10 25.53 -30.89 -18.32
CA THR A 10 25.39 -30.06 -17.12
C THR A 10 23.91 -29.74 -16.93
N ILE A 11 23.28 -30.34 -15.94
CA ILE A 11 21.92 -29.99 -15.51
C ILE A 11 21.99 -28.56 -14.96
N PRO A 12 21.24 -27.58 -15.50
CA PRO A 12 21.18 -26.26 -14.90
C PRO A 12 20.53 -26.41 -13.52
N GLY A 13 21.30 -26.10 -12.47
CA GLY A 13 20.79 -26.08 -11.11
C GLY A 13 19.59 -25.14 -11.04
N TRP A 14 18.50 -25.60 -10.45
CA TRP A 14 17.34 -24.77 -10.12
C TRP A 14 17.74 -23.79 -9.01
N GLY A 15 18.40 -22.71 -9.39
CA GLY A 15 18.64 -21.57 -8.50
C GLY A 15 17.34 -20.78 -8.33
N VAL A 16 16.98 -20.47 -7.09
CA VAL A 16 15.95 -19.45 -6.81
C VAL A 16 16.52 -18.10 -7.21
N ILE A 17 16.07 -17.55 -8.35
CA ILE A 17 16.40 -16.17 -8.74
C ILE A 17 15.46 -15.26 -7.97
N ARG A 18 16.02 -14.34 -7.17
CA ARG A 18 15.25 -13.25 -6.56
C ARG A 18 14.79 -12.31 -7.67
N ALA A 19 13.49 -12.26 -7.94
CA ALA A 19 12.90 -11.19 -8.73
C ALA A 19 12.63 -10.00 -7.80
N GLU A 20 13.30 -8.86 -8.03
CA GLU A 20 13.01 -7.63 -7.30
C GLU A 20 12.01 -6.79 -8.09
N PRO A 21 10.84 -6.44 -7.52
CA PRO A 21 9.87 -5.61 -8.22
C PRO A 21 10.43 -4.20 -8.46
N SER A 22 10.06 -3.58 -9.58
CA SER A 22 10.45 -2.18 -9.81
C SER A 22 9.80 -1.24 -8.78
N PHE A 23 10.34 -0.03 -8.64
CA PHE A 23 9.72 1.00 -7.80
C PHE A 23 8.28 1.30 -8.24
N ASP A 24 8.01 1.38 -9.54
CA ASP A 24 6.66 1.57 -10.09
C ASP A 24 5.71 0.43 -9.69
N GLN A 25 6.14 -0.83 -9.84
CA GLN A 25 5.31 -1.99 -9.47
C GLN A 25 5.04 -2.02 -7.97
N THR A 26 6.08 -1.80 -7.16
CA THR A 26 5.98 -1.78 -5.70
C THR A 26 5.04 -0.68 -5.22
N ALA A 27 5.24 0.54 -5.70
CA ALA A 27 4.39 1.68 -5.40
C ALA A 27 2.94 1.47 -5.87
N GLY A 28 2.77 0.87 -7.05
CA GLY A 28 1.47 0.50 -7.59
C GLY A 28 0.72 -0.48 -6.69
N TYR A 29 1.37 -1.54 -6.20
CA TYR A 29 0.75 -2.47 -5.25
C TYR A 29 0.37 -1.78 -3.95
N ILE A 30 1.26 -0.97 -3.37
CA ILE A 30 0.99 -0.23 -2.13
C ILE A 30 -0.23 0.68 -2.31
N LEU A 31 -0.26 1.50 -3.36
CA LEU A 31 -1.37 2.42 -3.63
C LEU A 31 -2.70 1.69 -3.85
N ASN A 32 -2.67 0.54 -4.55
CA ASN A 32 -3.85 -0.28 -4.75
C ASN A 32 -4.38 -0.87 -3.43
N ILE A 33 -3.49 -1.33 -2.55
CA ILE A 33 -3.84 -1.84 -1.22
C ILE A 33 -4.44 -0.70 -0.39
N VAL A 34 -3.75 0.44 -0.27
CA VAL A 34 -4.24 1.59 0.51
C VAL A 34 -5.61 2.05 0.00
N ARG A 35 -5.81 2.12 -1.31
CA ARG A 35 -7.10 2.42 -1.93
C ARG A 35 -8.16 1.39 -1.53
N ALA A 36 -7.86 0.10 -1.63
CA ALA A 36 -8.81 -0.96 -1.30
C ALA A 36 -9.25 -0.89 0.17
N PHE A 37 -8.30 -0.73 1.10
CA PHE A 37 -8.60 -0.62 2.52
C PHE A 37 -9.39 0.65 2.86
N ARG A 38 -9.03 1.79 2.27
CA ARG A 38 -9.81 3.03 2.44
C ARG A 38 -11.24 2.87 1.90
N THR A 39 -11.40 2.29 0.72
CA THR A 39 -12.71 2.02 0.12
C THR A 39 -13.53 1.08 0.99
N ALA A 40 -12.95 -0.02 1.47
CA ALA A 40 -13.62 -0.96 2.36
C ALA A 40 -14.03 -0.29 3.68
N TYR A 41 -13.16 0.52 4.27
CA TYR A 41 -13.46 1.30 5.47
C TYR A 41 -14.64 2.25 5.25
N VAL A 42 -14.65 2.99 4.15
CA VAL A 42 -15.76 3.90 3.82
C VAL A 42 -17.08 3.13 3.64
N LEU A 43 -17.09 2.15 2.75
CA LEU A 43 -18.33 1.48 2.34
C LEU A 43 -18.88 0.53 3.40
N HIS A 44 -18.01 -0.14 4.15
CA HIS A 44 -18.42 -1.23 5.03
C HIS A 44 -18.36 -0.88 6.52
N VAL A 45 -17.61 0.16 6.90
CA VAL A 45 -17.55 0.61 8.29
C VAL A 45 -18.28 1.93 8.45
N VAL A 46 -17.83 2.98 7.76
CA VAL A 46 -18.37 4.33 7.96
C VAL A 46 -19.84 4.41 7.57
N GLU A 47 -20.20 4.00 6.36
CA GLU A 47 -21.58 4.15 5.89
C GLU A 47 -22.56 3.27 6.69
N HIS A 48 -22.18 2.05 7.08
CA HIS A 48 -23.02 1.21 7.96
C HIS A 48 -23.13 1.77 9.39
N ALA A 49 -22.05 2.28 9.96
CA ALA A 49 -22.05 2.80 11.32
C ALA A 49 -22.89 4.08 11.45
N ARG A 50 -23.03 4.85 10.35
CA ARG A 50 -23.91 6.02 10.30
C ARG A 50 -25.38 5.66 10.49
N ASP A 51 -25.83 4.54 9.94
CA ASP A 51 -27.20 4.06 10.15
C ASP A 51 -27.45 3.67 11.62
N ALA A 52 -26.38 3.33 12.35
CA ALA A 52 -26.40 3.07 13.80
C ALA A 52 -26.19 4.33 14.67
N GLY A 53 -26.11 5.52 14.08
CA GLY A 53 -25.95 6.80 14.78
C GLY A 53 -24.51 7.20 15.11
N LEU A 54 -23.50 6.41 14.71
CA LEU A 54 -22.09 6.79 14.83
C LEU A 54 -21.69 7.72 13.69
N SER A 55 -20.83 8.70 13.94
CA SER A 55 -20.44 9.68 12.93
C SER A 55 -18.93 9.85 12.81
N PRO A 56 -18.39 9.95 11.59
CA PRO A 56 -17.00 10.34 11.38
C PRO A 56 -16.74 11.77 11.86
N ARG A 57 -15.61 11.99 12.52
CA ARG A 57 -15.28 13.29 13.14
C ARG A 57 -13.82 13.64 12.97
N GLU A 58 -13.52 14.92 12.75
CA GLU A 58 -12.13 15.40 12.72
C GLU A 58 -11.43 15.17 14.08
N ASP A 59 -12.19 15.29 15.18
CA ASP A 59 -11.76 15.13 16.57
C ASP A 59 -11.99 13.71 17.12
N TRP A 60 -12.04 12.68 16.27
CA TRP A 60 -12.47 11.33 16.65
C TRP A 60 -11.74 10.70 17.86
N LYS A 61 -10.52 11.13 18.18
CA LYS A 61 -9.77 10.64 19.35
C LYS A 61 -10.35 11.12 20.70
N THR A 62 -11.26 12.09 20.71
CA THR A 62 -11.85 12.64 21.94
C THR A 62 -12.98 11.80 22.51
N ASP A 63 -13.61 10.93 21.71
CA ASP A 63 -14.73 10.08 22.12
C ASP A 63 -14.69 8.74 21.36
N ALA A 64 -14.84 7.63 22.08
CA ALA A 64 -14.83 6.28 21.51
C ALA A 64 -15.99 5.98 20.55
N HIS A 65 -17.06 6.79 20.55
CA HIS A 65 -18.17 6.67 19.60
C HIS A 65 -17.88 7.35 18.25
N PHE A 66 -16.77 8.09 18.15
CA PHE A 66 -16.40 8.75 16.91
C PHE A 66 -15.49 7.86 16.07
N LEU A 67 -15.75 7.88 14.77
CA LEU A 67 -14.92 7.18 13.79
C LEU A 67 -13.92 8.15 13.16
N PRO A 68 -12.69 7.72 12.85
CA PRO A 68 -11.79 8.53 12.04
C PRO A 68 -12.39 8.78 10.66
N LEU A 69 -12.15 9.98 10.11
CA LEU A 69 -12.43 10.27 8.71
C LEU A 69 -11.61 9.35 7.78
N PRO A 70 -12.04 9.12 6.52
CA PRO A 70 -11.33 8.22 5.61
C PRO A 70 -9.85 8.57 5.41
N ALA A 71 -9.52 9.86 5.36
CA ALA A 71 -8.13 10.33 5.28
C ALA A 71 -7.36 10.12 6.60
N GLN A 72 -8.02 10.19 7.75
CA GLN A 72 -7.40 9.92 9.05
C GLN A 72 -7.13 8.43 9.21
N PHE A 73 -8.08 7.56 8.84
CA PHE A 73 -7.89 6.11 8.85
C PHE A 73 -6.63 5.69 8.08
N VAL A 74 -6.45 6.20 6.86
CA VAL A 74 -5.24 5.93 6.07
C VAL A 74 -3.98 6.45 6.75
N LYS A 75 -4.02 7.65 7.35
CA LYS A 75 -2.86 8.22 8.06
C LYS A 75 -2.47 7.39 9.29
N GLU A 76 -3.42 7.02 10.14
CA GLU A 76 -3.15 6.22 11.33
C GLU A 76 -2.59 4.84 10.95
N ALA A 77 -3.11 4.24 9.87
CA ALA A 77 -2.55 2.99 9.34
C ALA A 77 -1.14 3.19 8.77
N ALA A 78 -0.90 4.29 8.05
CA ALA A 78 0.40 4.63 7.48
C ALA A 78 1.48 4.89 8.56
N GLU A 79 1.10 5.43 9.72
CA GLU A 79 2.01 5.62 10.87
C GLU A 79 2.56 4.29 11.42
N GLN A 80 1.91 3.16 11.12
CA GLN A 80 2.37 1.82 11.51
C GLN A 80 3.33 1.18 10.48
N VAL A 81 3.59 1.85 9.35
CA VAL A 81 4.44 1.33 8.28
C VAL A 81 5.82 1.98 8.36
N GLU A 82 6.85 1.14 8.48
CA GLU A 82 8.24 1.58 8.47
C GLU A 82 8.86 1.49 7.06
N GLY A 83 9.89 2.29 6.79
CA GLY A 83 10.70 2.22 5.57
C GLY A 83 10.12 2.92 4.34
N LEU A 84 8.90 3.43 4.39
CA LEU A 84 8.27 4.23 3.34
C LEU A 84 7.25 5.21 3.93
N GLU A 85 6.90 6.25 3.17
CA GLU A 85 5.85 7.19 3.56
C GLU A 85 4.58 6.96 2.73
N ILE A 86 3.43 6.84 3.38
CA ILE A 86 2.11 6.85 2.75
C ILE A 86 1.33 8.07 3.24
N GLY A 87 0.59 8.72 2.34
CA GLY A 87 -0.27 9.82 2.74
C GLY A 87 -1.35 10.17 1.72
N LEU A 88 -2.00 11.31 1.97
CA LEU A 88 -2.95 11.92 1.05
C LEU A 88 -2.55 13.36 0.79
N ILE A 89 -2.60 13.76 -0.48
CA ILE A 89 -2.34 15.13 -0.92
C ILE A 89 -3.48 15.65 -1.79
N SER A 90 -3.72 16.96 -1.79
CA SER A 90 -4.75 17.59 -2.61
C SER A 90 -4.35 19.00 -3.02
N LEU A 91 -4.87 19.46 -4.16
CA LEU A 91 -4.76 20.86 -4.59
C LEU A 91 -5.61 21.80 -3.72
N THR A 92 -6.66 21.28 -3.07
CA THR A 92 -7.59 22.05 -2.22
C THR A 92 -7.88 21.34 -0.90
N PRO A 93 -6.85 21.05 -0.08
CA PRO A 93 -7.03 20.21 1.10
C PRO A 93 -7.78 20.93 2.22
N LEU A 94 -8.66 20.21 2.93
CA LEU A 94 -9.29 20.71 4.16
C LEU A 94 -8.28 20.87 5.29
N ASN A 95 -7.35 19.92 5.41
CA ASN A 95 -6.21 20.00 6.32
C ASN A 95 -4.99 20.53 5.57
N PRO A 96 -4.47 21.72 5.90
CA PRO A 96 -3.25 22.31 5.32
C PRO A 96 -2.05 21.39 5.20
N ALA A 97 -1.90 20.40 6.09
CA ALA A 97 -0.80 19.43 6.06
C ALA A 97 -0.86 18.47 4.85
N ASN A 98 -1.99 18.40 4.14
CA ASN A 98 -2.18 17.57 2.95
C ASN A 98 -1.92 18.34 1.65
N ARG A 99 -1.16 19.46 1.70
CA ARG A 99 -0.69 20.10 0.47
C ARG A 99 0.40 19.26 -0.19
N PRO A 100 0.52 19.26 -1.54
CA PRO A 100 1.69 18.71 -2.19
C PRO A 100 2.95 19.40 -1.67
N ARG A 101 4.03 18.64 -1.50
CA ARG A 101 5.31 19.15 -0.98
C ARG A 101 6.22 19.69 -2.08
N THR A 102 6.00 19.29 -3.32
CA THR A 102 6.86 19.63 -4.47
C THR A 102 6.04 19.94 -5.72
N ASP A 103 6.67 20.61 -6.67
CA ASP A 103 6.04 20.93 -7.96
C ASP A 103 5.72 19.67 -8.78
N ALA A 104 6.50 18.60 -8.60
CA ALA A 104 6.24 17.30 -9.23
C ALA A 104 4.93 16.68 -8.69
N GLU A 105 4.73 16.72 -7.37
CA GLU A 105 3.48 16.28 -6.74
C GLU A 105 2.28 17.13 -7.19
N MET A 106 2.44 18.46 -7.28
CA MET A 106 1.41 19.36 -7.80
C MET A 106 1.06 19.04 -9.27
N THR A 107 2.07 18.80 -10.10
CA THR A 107 1.88 18.43 -11.50
C THR A 107 1.15 17.10 -11.65
N ALA A 108 1.51 16.10 -10.85
CA ALA A 108 0.85 14.80 -10.87
C ALA A 108 -0.62 14.90 -10.43
N LEU A 109 -0.92 15.71 -9.40
CA LEU A 109 -2.30 16.01 -9.00
C LEU A 109 -3.11 16.67 -10.13
N LEU A 110 -2.54 17.64 -10.83
CA LEU A 110 -3.21 18.28 -11.98
C LEU A 110 -3.47 17.30 -13.12
N GLN A 111 -2.62 16.29 -13.31
CA GLN A 111 -2.85 15.23 -14.30
C GLN A 111 -4.02 14.32 -13.88
N LEU A 112 -4.09 13.93 -12.60
CA LEU A 112 -5.20 13.12 -12.09
C LEU A 112 -6.53 13.89 -12.13
N GLU A 113 -6.53 15.19 -11.84
CA GLU A 113 -7.74 16.03 -11.92
C GLU A 113 -8.30 16.07 -13.35
N LYS A 114 -7.43 16.10 -14.36
CA LYS A 114 -7.82 16.09 -15.78
C LYS A 114 -8.32 14.72 -16.25
N ASP A 115 -7.74 13.65 -15.70
CA ASP A 115 -8.08 12.28 -16.06
C ASP A 115 -8.08 11.40 -14.81
N ARG A 116 -9.27 11.22 -14.24
CA ARG A 116 -9.46 10.39 -13.03
C ARG A 116 -9.22 8.90 -13.27
N GLN A 117 -9.19 8.46 -14.54
CA GLN A 117 -8.91 7.07 -14.92
C GLN A 117 -7.42 6.82 -15.14
N ARG A 118 -6.61 7.88 -15.15
CA ARG A 118 -5.16 7.79 -15.11
C ARG A 118 -4.77 7.05 -13.84
N GLY A 119 -4.27 5.83 -14.01
CA GLY A 119 -4.05 4.86 -12.93
C GLY A 119 -3.07 5.34 -11.87
N VAL A 120 -1.87 4.75 -11.85
CA VAL A 120 -0.78 5.20 -10.98
C VAL A 120 0.17 6.06 -11.80
N ILE A 121 0.59 7.20 -11.26
CA ILE A 121 1.61 8.06 -11.85
C ILE A 121 2.85 7.97 -10.97
N GLY A 122 3.89 7.29 -11.45
CA GLY A 122 5.20 7.21 -10.82
C GLY A 122 6.16 8.27 -11.36
N PHE A 123 7.02 8.83 -10.50
CA PHE A 123 8.04 9.81 -10.86
C PHE A 123 9.17 9.87 -9.83
N VAL A 124 10.34 10.33 -10.27
CA VAL A 124 11.49 10.60 -9.40
C VAL A 124 11.49 12.07 -9.00
N ASP A 125 11.71 12.33 -7.72
CA ASP A 125 11.73 13.68 -7.15
C ASP A 125 12.83 13.73 -6.08
N GLY A 126 14.00 14.26 -6.45
CA GLY A 126 15.20 14.19 -5.63
C GLY A 126 15.75 12.76 -5.48
N ASP A 127 15.96 12.33 -4.24
CA ASP A 127 16.43 10.99 -3.86
C ASP A 127 15.28 9.99 -3.63
N GLU A 128 14.04 10.42 -3.81
CA GLU A 128 12.84 9.59 -3.66
C GLU A 128 12.27 9.18 -5.01
N PHE A 129 11.69 7.98 -5.04
CA PHE A 129 10.67 7.62 -6.00
C PHE A 129 9.31 7.85 -5.36
N LYS A 130 8.43 8.57 -6.06
CA LYS A 130 7.08 8.86 -5.59
C LYS A 130 6.08 8.30 -6.58
N ALA A 131 4.95 7.84 -6.07
CA ALA A 131 3.81 7.56 -6.93
C ALA A 131 2.53 8.09 -6.32
N VAL A 132 1.61 8.49 -7.19
CA VAL A 132 0.29 8.97 -6.81
C VAL A 132 -0.81 8.19 -7.53
N SER A 133 -1.97 8.10 -6.90
CA SER A 133 -3.18 7.59 -7.53
C SER A 133 -4.39 8.38 -7.06
N ALA A 134 -5.38 8.59 -7.92
CA ALA A 134 -6.53 9.43 -7.61
C ALA A 134 -7.27 8.97 -6.34
N ASP A 135 -7.61 9.92 -5.46
CA ASP A 135 -8.54 9.73 -4.36
C ASP A 135 -9.89 10.36 -4.72
N LEU A 136 -10.91 9.52 -4.88
CA LEU A 136 -12.20 9.93 -5.43
C LEU A 136 -13.23 10.18 -4.32
N ALA A 137 -14.15 11.12 -4.58
CA ALA A 137 -15.38 11.33 -3.81
C ALA A 137 -16.34 10.15 -4.00
N LEU A 138 -16.05 9.03 -3.34
CA LEU A 138 -16.66 7.72 -3.57
C LEU A 138 -18.15 7.69 -3.22
N VAL A 139 -18.51 8.30 -2.10
CA VAL A 139 -19.87 8.30 -1.55
C VAL A 139 -20.37 9.74 -1.35
N ARG A 140 -21.70 9.90 -1.26
CA ARG A 140 -22.34 11.20 -1.07
C ARG A 140 -21.82 11.92 0.18
N SER A 141 -21.52 11.19 1.25
CA SER A 141 -20.99 11.77 2.49
C SER A 141 -19.62 12.43 2.33
N CYS A 142 -18.78 11.95 1.39
CA CYS A 142 -17.54 12.62 1.02
C CYS A 142 -17.84 13.99 0.41
N VAL A 143 -18.76 14.04 -0.56
CA VAL A 143 -19.14 15.26 -1.26
C VAL A 143 -19.76 16.28 -0.31
N ASP A 144 -20.74 15.85 0.49
CA ASP A 144 -21.48 16.71 1.40
C ASP A 144 -20.55 17.35 2.44
N CYS A 145 -19.69 16.55 3.06
CA CYS A 145 -18.71 17.06 4.03
C CYS A 145 -17.75 18.06 3.37
N HIS A 146 -17.11 17.69 2.25
CA HIS A 146 -16.14 18.56 1.59
C HIS A 146 -16.75 19.87 1.07
N ASN A 147 -17.99 19.84 0.56
CA ASN A 147 -18.65 21.04 0.04
C ASN A 147 -19.15 21.98 1.16
N GLN A 148 -19.51 21.43 2.32
CA GLN A 148 -20.06 22.21 3.44
C GLN A 148 -18.99 22.60 4.46
N HIS A 149 -17.80 22.00 4.40
CA HIS A 149 -16.76 22.23 5.39
C HIS A 149 -16.35 23.71 5.47
N PRO A 150 -16.26 24.32 6.67
CA PRO A 150 -15.91 25.74 6.82
C PRO A 150 -14.54 26.09 6.23
N ARG A 151 -13.59 25.16 6.29
CA ARG A 151 -12.23 25.31 5.75
C ARG A 151 -12.09 24.96 4.25
N ALA A 152 -13.18 24.57 3.57
CA ALA A 152 -13.09 24.16 2.18
C ALA A 152 -12.83 25.34 1.24
N VAL A 153 -11.77 25.22 0.42
CA VAL A 153 -11.47 26.16 -0.68
C VAL A 153 -12.32 25.83 -1.91
N ARG A 154 -12.52 24.54 -2.21
CA ARG A 154 -13.40 24.04 -3.28
C ARG A 154 -14.66 23.47 -2.65
N LYS A 155 -15.84 23.87 -3.16
CA LYS A 155 -17.17 23.49 -2.62
C LYS A 155 -18.17 22.95 -3.65
N ASN A 156 -17.66 22.55 -4.81
CA ASN A 156 -18.47 22.07 -5.93
C ASN A 156 -18.08 20.64 -6.33
N PHE A 157 -17.58 19.82 -5.40
CA PHE A 157 -17.33 18.41 -5.67
C PHE A 157 -18.64 17.71 -6.06
N GLN A 158 -18.54 16.78 -7.00
CA GLN A 158 -19.56 15.81 -7.33
C GLN A 158 -19.06 14.40 -7.02
N GLN A 159 -19.98 13.44 -7.02
CA GLN A 159 -19.59 12.04 -6.85
C GLN A 159 -18.60 11.65 -7.94
N TRP A 160 -17.57 10.90 -7.55
CA TRP A 160 -16.45 10.47 -8.38
C TRP A 160 -15.44 11.55 -8.75
N ASP A 161 -15.63 12.81 -8.35
CA ASP A 161 -14.59 13.83 -8.55
C ASP A 161 -13.30 13.46 -7.82
N VAL A 162 -12.19 13.90 -8.38
CA VAL A 162 -10.87 13.79 -7.74
C VAL A 162 -10.83 14.78 -6.60
N MET A 163 -10.76 14.28 -5.36
CA MET A 163 -10.58 15.10 -4.16
C MET A 163 -9.10 15.37 -3.89
N GLY A 164 -8.23 14.52 -4.43
CA GLY A 164 -6.79 14.56 -4.26
C GLY A 164 -6.18 13.26 -4.75
N ALA A 165 -5.09 12.85 -4.11
CA ALA A 165 -4.42 11.59 -4.40
C ALA A 165 -3.92 10.91 -3.13
N LEU A 166 -3.93 9.58 -3.15
CA LEU A 166 -3.04 8.79 -2.32
C LEU A 166 -1.62 8.96 -2.87
N VAL A 167 -0.64 9.10 -1.99
CA VAL A 167 0.77 9.23 -2.35
C VAL A 167 1.59 8.22 -1.56
N VAL A 168 2.57 7.60 -2.22
CA VAL A 168 3.64 6.83 -1.60
C VAL A 168 4.98 7.44 -1.96
N ARG A 169 5.88 7.55 -0.99
CA ARG A 169 7.26 8.04 -1.17
C ARG A 169 8.23 6.96 -0.69
N LEU A 170 9.05 6.48 -1.63
CA LEU A 170 10.01 5.41 -1.44
C LEU A 170 11.42 6.01 -1.56
N LYS A 171 12.25 5.83 -0.53
CA LYS A 171 13.67 6.18 -0.64
C LYS A 171 14.35 5.25 -1.64
N ARG A 172 15.15 5.82 -2.56
CA ARG A 172 15.87 5.01 -3.56
C ARG A 172 17.05 4.24 -2.97
N ARG A 173 17.52 4.60 -1.77
CA ARG A 173 18.44 3.80 -0.97
C ARG A 173 17.72 3.37 0.31
N VAL A 174 17.42 2.08 0.39
CA VAL A 174 17.00 1.43 1.63
C VAL A 174 18.28 1.03 2.35
N GLU A 175 18.67 1.77 3.39
CA GLU A 175 19.63 1.22 4.36
C GLU A 175 18.90 0.11 5.12
N GLY A 176 19.14 -1.13 4.69
CA GLY A 176 18.52 -2.32 5.27
C GLY A 176 19.50 -3.04 6.17
N GLU A 177 19.56 -2.67 7.44
CA GLU A 177 19.72 -3.70 8.47
C GLU A 177 18.31 -4.17 8.80
N GLY A 178 17.97 -5.40 8.41
CA GLY A 178 16.74 -6.03 8.84
C GLY A 178 16.65 -5.94 10.36
N GLN A 179 15.49 -5.51 10.86
CA GLN A 179 15.24 -5.32 12.29
C GLN A 179 15.78 -6.53 13.07
N ALA A 180 16.69 -6.28 14.02
CA ALA A 180 17.26 -7.34 14.82
C ALA A 180 16.12 -8.12 15.49
N LEU A 181 16.04 -9.42 15.21
CA LEU A 181 15.06 -10.27 15.87
C LEU A 181 15.27 -10.17 17.38
N PRO A 182 14.20 -10.09 18.19
CA PRO A 182 14.34 -10.25 19.63
C PRO A 182 15.05 -11.58 19.93
N PRO A 183 15.74 -11.71 21.08
CA PRO A 183 16.44 -12.94 21.44
C PRO A 183 15.53 -14.16 21.26
N GLU A 184 16.10 -15.21 20.67
CA GLU A 184 15.36 -16.44 20.34
C GLU A 184 14.60 -16.92 21.59
N PRO A 185 13.25 -17.04 21.54
CA PRO A 185 12.50 -17.54 22.67
C PRO A 185 12.99 -18.95 23.02
N PRO A 186 12.88 -19.39 24.28
CA PRO A 186 13.26 -20.74 24.68
C PRO A 186 12.59 -21.76 23.75
N LYS A 187 13.37 -22.75 23.31
CA LYS A 187 12.90 -23.77 22.36
C LYS A 187 11.56 -24.34 22.83
N ARG A 188 10.55 -24.20 21.97
CA ARG A 188 9.23 -24.80 22.19
C ARG A 188 9.41 -26.31 22.29
N ALA A 189 8.65 -26.96 23.16
CA ALA A 189 8.57 -28.42 23.17
C ALA A 189 8.08 -28.90 21.78
N PRO A 190 8.59 -30.03 21.26
CA PRO A 190 8.26 -30.45 19.91
C PRO A 190 6.76 -30.59 19.68
N GLY A 191 6.25 -29.88 18.66
CA GLY A 191 4.86 -29.93 18.26
C GLY A 191 4.56 -31.07 17.28
N LEU A 192 3.27 -31.30 17.00
CA LEU A 192 2.78 -32.32 16.05
C LEU A 192 3.37 -32.24 14.63
N LEU A 193 4.00 -31.12 14.25
CA LEU A 193 4.62 -30.90 12.94
C LEU A 193 6.13 -31.18 12.93
N GLU A 194 6.74 -31.44 14.08
CA GLU A 194 8.17 -31.72 14.23
C GLU A 194 8.44 -33.24 14.32
N GLY A 195 7.65 -34.01 13.55
CA GLY A 195 7.93 -35.43 13.33
C GLY A 195 9.32 -35.62 12.71
N PRO A 196 9.94 -36.81 12.88
CA PRO A 196 11.22 -37.10 12.25
C PRO A 196 11.12 -36.87 10.74
N PRO A 197 12.17 -36.36 10.09
CA PRO A 197 12.18 -36.17 8.64
C PRO A 197 11.79 -37.48 7.96
N PRO A 198 11.02 -37.44 6.86
CA PRO A 198 10.64 -38.65 6.16
C PRO A 198 11.92 -39.44 5.80
N PRO A 199 11.91 -40.77 5.95
CA PRO A 199 13.07 -41.57 5.58
C PRO A 199 13.43 -41.30 4.12
N PRO A 200 14.73 -41.31 3.77
CA PRO A 200 15.16 -41.09 2.39
C PRO A 200 14.40 -42.07 1.49
N THR A 201 13.81 -41.52 0.42
CA THR A 201 13.08 -42.30 -0.58
C THR A 201 14.00 -43.37 -1.12
N ILE A 202 13.71 -44.64 -0.78
CA ILE A 202 14.32 -45.80 -1.42
C ILE A 202 13.95 -45.68 -2.90
N THR A 203 14.97 -45.59 -3.76
CA THR A 203 14.77 -45.60 -5.21
C THR A 203 13.98 -46.86 -5.59
N PRO A 204 12.85 -46.73 -6.32
CA PRO A 204 12.09 -47.90 -6.73
C PRO A 204 12.94 -48.82 -7.62
N PRO A 205 12.80 -50.15 -7.52
CA PRO A 205 13.67 -51.13 -8.19
C PRO A 205 13.58 -51.16 -9.73
N TRP A 206 12.77 -50.28 -10.34
CA TRP A 206 12.59 -50.19 -11.79
C TRP A 206 13.39 -49.05 -12.46
N VAL A 207 14.22 -48.32 -11.71
CA VAL A 207 15.23 -47.44 -12.33
C VAL A 207 16.48 -48.29 -12.61
N ARG A 208 16.57 -48.83 -13.82
CA ARG A 208 17.84 -49.28 -14.42
C ARG A 208 18.41 -48.16 -15.29
#